data_AF-A0A2U3LIF7-F1
#
_entry.id   AF-A0A2U3LIF7-F1
#
_cell.length_a   1.000
_cell.length_b   1.000
_cell.length_c   1.000
_cell.angle_alpha   90.00
_cell.angle_beta   90.00
_cell.angle_gamma   90.00
#
_symmetry.space_group_name_H-M   'P 1'
#
loop_
_entity.id
_entity.type
_entity.pdbx_description
1 polymer ?
#
loop_
_entity_poly.entity_id
_entity_poly.type
_entity_poly.pdbx_seq_one_letter_code
_entity_poly.pdbx_strand_id
1 'polypeptide(L)'
;MLIRPGQSAHLRAMGFTLLEMLISLTIGTLIIGAVMGVISESLRYRVNLKEKAYTQPILESAAQVILADPAKAAEGFVRLTEIQGSPEVRVLLFQVPLDEQAEGGGKSGRLNRVMLGYQSGTLEFSIIIPNDDKFKK
;
A
#
# COMPACT_ATOMS: atom_id res chain seq x y z
N MET A 1 72.08 -31.19 -42.69
CA MET A 1 71.25 -32.12 -41.89
C MET A 1 71.73 -32.08 -40.46
N LEU A 2 70.99 -31.44 -39.54
CA LEU A 2 70.99 -31.72 -38.10
C LEU A 2 69.90 -30.84 -37.45
N ILE A 3 69.04 -31.53 -36.71
CA ILE A 3 67.69 -31.16 -36.30
C ILE A 3 67.76 -30.32 -35.01
N ARG A 4 67.03 -29.21 -34.95
CA ARG A 4 66.79 -28.43 -33.72
C ARG A 4 65.95 -29.26 -32.75
N PRO A 5 66.40 -29.54 -31.52
CA PRO A 5 65.56 -30.20 -30.54
C PRO A 5 64.56 -29.20 -29.95
N GLY A 6 63.28 -29.51 -30.14
CA GLY A 6 62.23 -29.37 -29.14
C GLY A 6 61.95 -27.96 -28.62
N GLN A 7 61.15 -27.19 -29.36
CA GLN A 7 60.22 -26.26 -28.72
C GLN A 7 59.27 -27.09 -27.85
N SER A 8 59.38 -26.94 -26.54
CA SER A 8 58.47 -27.52 -25.56
C SER A 8 57.08 -26.92 -25.77
N ALA A 9 56.25 -27.60 -26.54
CA ALA A 9 54.82 -27.36 -26.55
C ALA A 9 54.27 -27.79 -25.18
N HIS A 10 54.30 -26.87 -24.22
CA HIS A 10 53.48 -26.96 -23.02
C HIS A 10 52.02 -26.80 -23.48
N LEU A 11 51.41 -27.90 -23.90
CA LEU A 11 49.96 -28.04 -23.89
C LEU A 11 49.55 -27.90 -22.43
N ARG A 12 49.22 -26.66 -22.01
CA ARG A 12 48.54 -26.40 -20.75
C ARG A 12 47.30 -27.29 -20.77
N ALA A 13 47.31 -28.35 -19.98
CA ALA A 13 46.13 -29.16 -19.76
C ALA A 13 44.99 -28.21 -19.38
N MET A 14 43.96 -28.17 -20.23
CA MET A 14 42.72 -27.43 -19.99
C MET A 14 41.98 -28.11 -18.83
N GLY A 15 42.44 -27.84 -17.62
CA GLY A 15 41.83 -28.28 -16.37
C GLY A 15 41.15 -27.11 -15.70
N PHE A 16 39.86 -27.26 -15.40
CA PHE A 16 39.06 -26.31 -14.65
C PHE A 16 39.73 -26.05 -13.29
N THR A 17 40.21 -24.83 -13.06
CA THR A 17 40.90 -24.50 -11.81
C THR A 17 39.89 -24.26 -10.69
N LEU A 18 40.24 -24.60 -9.44
CA LEU A 18 39.41 -24.25 -8.27
C LEU A 18 39.17 -22.73 -8.19
N LEU A 19 40.13 -21.94 -8.67
CA LEU A 19 40.02 -20.49 -8.76
C LEU A 19 38.92 -20.05 -9.75
N GLU A 20 38.87 -20.64 -10.95
CA GLU A 20 37.79 -20.38 -11.91
C GLU A 20 36.42 -20.80 -11.39
N MET A 21 36.34 -21.90 -10.63
CA MET A 21 35.10 -22.33 -9.97
C MET A 21 34.61 -21.25 -9.01
N LEU A 22 35.49 -20.76 -8.12
CA LEU A 22 35.13 -19.75 -7.12
C LEU A 22 34.71 -18.44 -7.76
N ILE A 23 35.43 -18.00 -8.81
CA ILE A 23 35.09 -16.78 -9.55
C ILE A 23 33.71 -16.94 -10.21
N SER A 24 33.46 -18.07 -10.89
CA SER A 24 32.18 -18.34 -11.57
C SER A 24 31.01 -18.41 -10.58
N LEU A 25 31.21 -19.06 -9.43
CA LEU A 25 30.21 -19.16 -8.37
C LEU A 25 29.90 -17.79 -7.75
N THR A 26 30.92 -16.97 -7.53
CA THR A 26 30.76 -15.63 -6.96
C THR A 26 30.00 -14.72 -7.93
N ILE A 27 30.38 -14.72 -9.21
CA ILE A 27 29.70 -13.92 -10.24
C ILE A 27 28.26 -14.41 -10.42
N GLY A 28 28.04 -15.73 -10.47
CA GLY A 28 26.71 -16.31 -10.63
C GLY A 28 25.76 -15.96 -9.49
N THR A 29 26.22 -16.05 -8.24
CA THR A 29 25.40 -15.68 -7.08
C THR A 29 25.11 -14.18 -7.02
N LEU A 30 26.07 -13.32 -7.39
CA LEU A 30 25.85 -11.88 -7.49
C LEU A 30 24.80 -11.51 -8.54
N ILE A 31 24.86 -12.12 -9.72
CA ILE A 31 23.88 -11.87 -10.80
C ILE A 31 22.49 -12.29 -10.36
N ILE A 32 22.33 -13.51 -9.81
CA ILE A 32 21.02 -14.02 -9.37
C ILE A 32 20.47 -13.15 -8.23
N GLY A 33 21.30 -12.81 -7.24
CA GLY A 33 20.90 -11.93 -6.13
C GLY A 33 20.47 -10.54 -6.59
N ALA A 34 21.21 -9.94 -7.53
CA ALA A 34 20.88 -8.63 -8.10
C ALA A 34 19.55 -8.65 -8.86
N VAL A 35 19.32 -9.66 -9.71
CA VAL A 35 18.05 -9.80 -10.45
C VAL A 35 16.88 -9.98 -9.49
N MET A 36 17.04 -10.81 -8.46
CA MET A 36 15.98 -11.05 -7.47
C MET A 36 15.67 -9.80 -6.64
N GLY A 37 16.68 -9.01 -6.28
CA GLY A 37 16.50 -7.72 -5.60
C GLY A 37 15.71 -6.71 -6.44
N VAL A 38 16.06 -6.57 -7.72
CA VAL A 38 15.40 -5.63 -8.64
C VAL A 38 13.95 -6.03 -8.92
N ILE A 39 13.67 -7.33 -9.10
CA ILE A 39 12.30 -7.82 -9.33
C ILE A 39 11.43 -7.60 -8.09
N SER A 40 11.96 -7.88 -6.89
CA SER A 40 11.21 -7.73 -5.64
C SER A 40 10.76 -6.28 -5.41
N GLU A 41 11.67 -5.33 -5.62
CA GLU A 41 11.38 -3.91 -5.45
C GLU A 41 10.38 -3.41 -6.51
N SER A 42 10.54 -3.85 -7.76
CA SER A 42 9.64 -3.47 -8.87
C SER A 42 8.22 -4.01 -8.66
N LEU A 43 8.06 -5.25 -8.18
CA LEU A 43 6.74 -5.81 -7.88
C LEU A 43 6.07 -5.06 -6.72
N ARG A 44 6.81 -4.81 -5.64
CA ARG A 44 6.30 -4.03 -4.49
C ARG A 44 5.88 -2.63 -4.89
N TYR A 45 6.62 -1.97 -5.78
CA TYR A 45 6.30 -0.63 -6.24
C TYR A 45 5.01 -0.59 -7.08
N ARG A 46 4.85 -1.52 -8.04
CA ARG A 46 3.68 -1.52 -8.94
C ARG A 46 2.38 -1.92 -8.26
N VAL A 47 2.42 -2.86 -7.31
CA VAL A 47 1.24 -3.26 -6.54
C VAL A 47 0.77 -2.10 -5.65
N ASN A 48 1.69 -1.44 -4.95
CA ASN A 48 1.35 -0.31 -4.09
C ASN A 48 0.82 0.91 -4.87
N LEU A 49 1.39 1.20 -6.05
CA LEU A 49 0.94 2.33 -6.86
C LEU A 49 -0.46 2.13 -7.42
N LYS A 50 -0.74 0.95 -7.99
CA LYS A 50 -2.00 0.72 -8.68
C LYS A 50 -3.18 0.63 -7.70
N GLU A 51 -2.98 0.01 -6.55
CA GLU A 51 -4.02 -0.05 -5.51
C GLU A 51 -4.23 1.33 -4.86
N LYS A 52 -3.17 2.08 -4.55
CA LYS A 52 -3.33 3.42 -3.93
C LYS A 52 -3.86 4.47 -4.89
N ALA A 53 -3.48 4.45 -6.18
CA ALA A 53 -3.90 5.46 -7.14
C ALA A 53 -5.40 5.46 -7.44
N TYR A 54 -6.08 4.32 -7.28
CA TYR A 54 -7.52 4.21 -7.57
C TYR A 54 -8.36 4.19 -6.29
N THR A 55 -7.89 3.52 -5.24
CA THR A 55 -8.64 3.37 -3.99
C THR A 55 -8.64 4.64 -3.16
N GLN A 56 -7.51 5.37 -3.12
CA GLN A 56 -7.40 6.57 -2.28
C GLN A 56 -8.37 7.68 -2.71
N PRO A 57 -8.50 8.04 -4.01
CA PRO A 57 -9.46 9.05 -4.43
C PRO A 57 -10.92 8.66 -4.14
N ILE A 58 -11.27 7.38 -4.26
CA ILE A 58 -12.62 6.87 -3.93
C ILE A 58 -12.91 7.06 -2.44
N LEU A 59 -11.96 6.69 -1.58
CA LEU A 59 -12.10 6.87 -0.13
C LEU A 59 -12.18 8.34 0.26
N GLU A 60 -11.39 9.21 -0.37
CA GLU A 60 -11.41 10.66 -0.14
C GLU A 60 -12.73 11.29 -0.59
N SER A 61 -13.27 10.90 -1.75
CA SER A 61 -14.59 11.35 -2.19
C SER A 61 -15.70 10.90 -1.24
N ALA A 62 -15.65 9.65 -0.75
CA ALA A 62 -16.60 9.18 0.27
C ALA A 62 -16.48 9.96 1.59
N ALA A 63 -15.26 10.30 2.00
CA ALA A 63 -15.05 11.16 3.16
C ALA A 63 -15.65 12.56 2.94
N GLN A 64 -15.48 13.17 1.77
CA GLN A 64 -16.08 14.47 1.44
C GLN A 64 -17.61 14.43 1.49
N VAL A 65 -18.23 13.37 0.96
CA VAL A 65 -19.69 13.19 1.03
C VAL A 65 -20.17 13.11 2.48
N ILE A 66 -19.46 12.37 3.34
CA ILE A 66 -19.81 12.23 4.76
C ILE A 66 -19.53 13.51 5.54
N LEU A 67 -18.47 14.25 5.22
CA LEU A 67 -18.17 15.53 5.86
C LEU A 67 -19.20 16.60 5.48
N ALA A 68 -19.74 16.55 4.25
CA ALA A 68 -20.81 17.43 3.80
C ALA A 68 -22.16 17.07 4.45
N ASP A 69 -22.42 15.78 4.67
CA ASP A 69 -23.63 15.29 5.32
C ASP A 69 -23.30 14.16 6.31
N PRO A 70 -23.04 14.50 7.59
CA PRO A 70 -22.66 13.53 8.63
C PRO A 70 -23.71 12.44 8.89
N ALA A 71 -24.97 12.66 8.53
CA ALA A 71 -26.04 11.68 8.73
C ALA A 71 -25.82 10.43 7.85
N LYS A 72 -25.22 10.59 6.67
CA LYS A 72 -24.90 9.48 5.75
C LYS A 72 -23.92 8.48 6.33
N ALA A 73 -23.14 8.87 7.34
CA ALA A 73 -22.24 7.95 8.01
C ALA A 73 -23.00 6.84 8.79
N ALA A 74 -24.25 7.11 9.19
CA ALA A 74 -25.08 6.16 9.92
C ALA A 74 -25.73 5.09 9.01
N GLU A 75 -25.72 5.29 7.69
CA GLU A 75 -26.33 4.36 6.72
C GLU A 75 -25.48 3.10 6.49
N GLY A 76 -24.23 3.09 6.96
CA GLY A 76 -23.31 1.95 6.88
C GLY A 76 -22.64 1.74 5.51
N PHE A 77 -23.16 2.37 4.46
CA PHE A 77 -22.57 2.39 3.11
C PHE A 77 -22.80 3.73 2.44
N VAL A 78 -21.82 4.19 1.65
CA VAL A 78 -21.94 5.39 0.83
C VAL A 78 -21.66 5.03 -0.62
N ARG A 79 -22.63 5.32 -1.49
CA ARG A 79 -22.50 5.11 -2.93
C ARG A 79 -22.10 6.41 -3.62
N LEU A 80 -20.99 6.37 -4.34
CA LEU A 80 -20.46 7.55 -5.05
C LEU A 80 -21.01 7.63 -6.47
N THR A 81 -22.19 8.21 -6.64
CA THR A 81 -22.86 8.31 -7.95
C THR A 81 -22.11 9.16 -8.97
N GLU A 82 -21.24 10.06 -8.51
CA GLU A 82 -20.45 10.97 -9.35
C GLU A 82 -19.20 10.31 -9.95
N ILE A 83 -18.81 9.13 -9.45
CA ILE A 83 -17.66 8.36 -9.95
C ILE A 83 -18.14 7.27 -10.91
N GLN A 84 -17.41 7.07 -12.01
CA GLN A 84 -17.71 6.01 -12.98
C GLN A 84 -17.76 4.63 -12.30
N GLY A 85 -18.83 3.88 -12.54
CA GLY A 85 -19.09 2.58 -11.89
C GLY A 85 -19.79 2.67 -10.54
N SER A 86 -20.00 3.88 -10.01
CA SER A 86 -20.71 4.16 -8.76
C SER A 86 -20.29 3.27 -7.59
N PRO A 87 -18.99 3.32 -7.21
CA PRO A 87 -18.44 2.45 -6.18
C PRO A 87 -19.17 2.64 -4.85
N GLU A 88 -19.36 1.53 -4.15
CA GLU A 88 -19.96 1.47 -2.82
C GLU A 88 -18.86 1.33 -1.78
N VAL A 89 -18.78 2.30 -0.87
CA VAL A 89 -17.78 2.37 0.20
C VAL A 89 -18.45 1.98 1.51
N ARG A 90 -17.88 1.01 2.22
CA ARG A 90 -18.37 0.60 3.53
C ARG A 90 -18.03 1.66 4.57
N VAL A 91 -18.97 1.94 5.46
CA VAL A 91 -18.81 2.88 6.57
C VAL A 91 -19.03 2.15 7.89
N LEU A 92 -18.07 2.27 8.80
CA LEU A 92 -18.19 1.79 10.18
C LEU A 92 -18.09 2.99 11.12
N LEU A 93 -19.07 3.11 12.01
CA LEU A 93 -19.16 4.20 12.97
C LEU A 93 -18.87 3.68 14.39
N PHE A 94 -17.93 4.32 15.08
CA PHE A 94 -17.60 4.02 16.46
C PHE A 94 -17.78 5.28 17.30
N GLN A 95 -18.63 5.21 18.33
CA GLN A 95 -18.78 6.33 19.24
C GLN A 95 -17.52 6.48 20.09
N VAL A 96 -16.94 7.68 20.11
CA VAL A 96 -15.77 7.96 20.94
C VAL A 96 -16.27 8.42 22.31
N PRO A 97 -15.97 7.70 23.40
CA PRO A 97 -16.29 8.17 24.75
C PRO A 97 -15.48 9.44 25.03
N LEU A 98 -16.16 10.55 25.24
CA LEU A 98 -15.58 11.78 25.74
C LEU A 98 -15.86 11.85 27.24
N ASP A 99 -14.82 12.05 28.03
CA ASP A 99 -15.00 12.39 29.45
C ASP A 99 -15.79 13.71 29.55
N GLU A 100 -16.63 13.86 30.58
CA GLU A 100 -17.59 14.97 30.75
C GLU A 100 -16.94 16.37 30.75
N GLN A 101 -15.61 16.46 30.82
CA GLN A 101 -14.82 17.70 30.77
C GLN A 101 -14.27 18.06 29.38
N ALA A 102 -14.44 17.19 28.38
CA ALA A 102 -13.98 17.46 27.02
C ALA A 102 -15.00 18.32 26.26
N GLU A 103 -14.54 19.45 25.71
CA GLU A 103 -15.34 20.30 24.81
C GLU A 103 -15.82 19.49 23.61
N GLY A 104 -17.05 19.00 23.69
CA GLY A 104 -17.64 18.12 22.68
C GLY A 104 -18.74 17.19 23.22
N GLY A 105 -18.81 16.95 24.53
CA GLY A 105 -19.70 15.93 25.11
C GLY A 105 -21.17 16.32 25.36
N GLY A 106 -21.55 17.60 25.35
CA GLY A 106 -22.86 18.01 25.92
C GLY A 106 -23.81 18.82 25.04
N LYS A 107 -23.30 19.73 24.19
CA LYS A 107 -24.14 20.74 23.50
C LYS A 107 -23.98 20.83 21.99
N SER A 108 -22.93 20.20 21.43
CA SER A 108 -22.53 20.33 20.02
C SER A 108 -22.72 19.04 19.20
N GLY A 109 -22.91 17.89 19.85
CA GLY A 109 -23.11 16.60 19.18
C GLY A 109 -22.35 15.47 19.85
N ARG A 110 -22.41 14.27 19.28
CA ARG A 110 -21.58 13.12 19.69
C ARG A 110 -20.38 13.01 18.76
N LEU A 111 -19.18 12.85 19.32
CA LEU A 111 -17.98 12.55 18.54
C LEU A 111 -18.02 11.09 18.11
N ASN A 112 -17.92 10.88 16.81
CA ASN A 112 -17.92 9.58 16.19
C ASN A 112 -16.66 9.43 15.34
N ARG A 113 -16.04 8.26 15.43
CA ARG A 113 -14.96 7.83 14.55
C ARG A 113 -15.56 7.07 13.40
N VAL A 114 -15.25 7.50 12.19
CA VAL A 114 -15.70 6.92 10.94
C VAL A 114 -14.54 6.17 10.31
N MET A 115 -14.75 4.90 10.01
CA MET A 115 -13.82 4.08 9.26
C MET A 115 -14.45 3.69 7.92
N LEU A 116 -13.84 4.15 6.84
CA LEU A 116 -14.22 3.82 5.47
C LEU A 116 -13.41 2.65 4.96
N GLY A 117 -14.07 1.75 4.23
CA GLY A 117 -13.43 0.60 3.59
C GLY A 117 -13.84 0.48 2.13
N TYR A 118 -12.85 0.35 1.25
CA TYR A 118 -13.03 0.06 -0.17
C TYR A 118 -11.87 -0.79 -0.69
N GLN A 119 -12.18 -1.98 -1.23
CA GLN A 119 -11.19 -2.97 -1.66
C GLN A 119 -10.13 -3.27 -0.57
N SER A 120 -8.84 -3.03 -0.84
CA SER A 120 -7.73 -3.21 0.11
C SER A 120 -7.43 -1.96 0.95
N GLY A 121 -8.10 -0.83 0.69
CA GLY A 121 -7.85 0.44 1.35
C GLY A 121 -8.84 0.77 2.46
N THR A 122 -8.34 1.46 3.48
CA THR A 122 -9.13 2.02 4.57
C THR A 122 -8.77 3.49 4.79
N LEU A 123 -9.75 4.28 5.24
CA LEU A 123 -9.56 5.68 5.60
C LEU A 123 -10.33 5.98 6.88
N GLU A 124 -9.68 6.58 7.86
CA GLU A 124 -10.25 6.88 9.18
C GLU A 124 -10.27 8.39 9.43
N PHE A 125 -11.38 8.91 9.93
CA PHE A 125 -11.51 10.29 10.37
C PHE A 125 -12.57 10.41 11.47
N SER A 126 -12.65 11.57 12.12
CA SER A 126 -13.63 11.83 13.18
C SER A 126 -14.61 12.90 12.75
N ILE A 127 -15.90 12.69 13.05
CA ILE A 127 -16.99 13.63 12.80
C ILE A 127 -17.78 13.89 14.08
N ILE A 128 -18.36 15.08 14.18
CA ILE A 128 -19.34 15.40 15.22
C ILE A 128 -20.71 15.34 14.58
N ILE A 129 -21.57 14.46 15.09
CA ILE A 129 -22.97 14.38 14.66
C ILE A 129 -23.81 15.19 15.67
N PRO A 130 -24.48 16.28 15.26
CA PRO A 130 -25.29 17.09 16.16
C PRO A 130 -26.41 16.26 16.81
N ASN A 131 -26.70 16.51 18.09
CA ASN A 131 -27.92 15.98 18.71
C ASN A 131 -29.10 16.82 18.22
N ASP A 132 -30.11 16.18 17.62
CA ASP A 132 -31.24 16.79 16.90
C ASP A 132 -32.22 17.63 17.76
N ASP A 133 -31.87 17.96 19.00
CA ASP A 133 -32.74 18.68 19.94
C ASP A 133 -32.85 20.20 19.66
N LYS A 134 -32.20 20.72 18.61
CA LYS A 134 -32.17 22.17 18.31
C LYS A 134 -32.93 22.61 17.06
N PHE A 135 -33.55 21.70 16.30
CA PHE A 135 -34.36 22.05 15.12
C PHE A 135 -35.88 22.01 15.35
N LYS A 136 -36.33 21.81 16.61
CA LYS A 136 -37.74 22.05 17.00
C LYS A 136 -37.86 23.33 17.83
N LYS A 137 -37.98 24.48 17.17
CA LYS A 137 -38.65 25.67 17.73
C LYS A 137 -39.35 26.44 16.63
#